data_AF-A0A6N9DW38-F1
#
_entry.id   AF-A0A6N9DW38-F1
#
_cell.length_a   1.000
_cell.length_b   1.000
_cell.length_c   1.000
_cell.angle_alpha   90.00
_cell.angle_beta   90.00
_cell.angle_gamma   90.00
#
_symmetry.space_group_name_H-M   'P 1'
#
loop_
_entity.id
_entity.type
_entity.pdbx_description
1 polymer ?
#
loop_
_entity_poly.entity_id
_entity_poly.type
_entity_poly.pdbx_seq_one_letter_code
_entity_poly.pdbx_strand_id
1 'polypeptide(L)'
;MSSAITVRRINPGDKAWLKDEARRAGLSMEEFVRRLISEKRESSRARLKPSETFKRYFGPENGVESISRGSYGYRPVEFRDEE
;
A
#
# COMPACT_ATOMS: atom_id res chain seq x y z
N MET A 1 14.69 -12.08 9.92
CA MET A 1 13.85 -11.45 10.97
C MET A 1 12.39 -11.67 10.62
N SER A 2 11.66 -12.45 11.43
CA SER A 2 10.21 -12.62 11.28
C SER A 2 9.49 -11.38 11.82
N SER A 3 8.82 -10.62 10.94
CA SER A 3 7.98 -9.51 11.35
C SER A 3 6.63 -10.03 11.84
N ALA A 4 6.25 -9.67 13.06
CA ALA A 4 4.95 -10.01 13.64
C ALA A 4 4.00 -8.80 13.54
N ILE A 5 2.75 -9.05 13.12
CA ILE A 5 1.72 -8.01 12.99
C ILE A 5 0.49 -8.48 13.77
N THR A 6 -0.01 -7.61 14.66
CA THR A 6 -1.23 -7.88 15.43
C THR A 6 -2.39 -7.08 14.87
N VAL A 7 -3.46 -7.77 14.44
CA VAL A 7 -4.69 -7.14 13.97
C VAL A 7 -5.68 -7.05 15.13
N ARG A 8 -5.91 -5.83 15.64
CA ARG A 8 -6.74 -5.60 16.85
C ARG A 8 -8.24 -5.56 16.57
N ARG A 9 -8.64 -5.10 15.38
CA ARG A 9 -10.05 -4.98 14.97
C ARG A 9 -10.24 -5.72 13.66
N ILE A 10 -10.79 -6.92 13.74
CA ILE A 10 -11.23 -7.72 12.60
C ILE A 10 -12.74 -7.92 12.73
N ASN A 11 -13.47 -7.81 11.62
CA ASN A 11 -14.88 -8.11 11.61
C ASN A 11 -15.08 -9.59 12.04
N PRO A 12 -16.01 -9.89 12.97
CA PRO A 12 -16.29 -11.26 13.38
C PRO A 12 -16.60 -12.21 12.21
N GLY A 13 -17.29 -11.73 11.17
CA GLY A 13 -17.59 -12.49 9.96
C GLY A 13 -16.33 -12.90 9.20
N ASP A 14 -15.44 -11.94 8.94
CA ASP A 14 -14.16 -12.18 8.26
C ASP A 14 -13.29 -13.15 9.07
N LYS A 15 -13.29 -13.02 10.39
CA LYS A 15 -12.54 -13.92 11.28
C LYS A 15 -13.09 -15.35 11.23
N ALA A 16 -14.42 -15.52 11.19
CA ALA A 16 -15.04 -16.83 11.07
C ALA A 16 -14.72 -17.47 9.72
N TRP A 17 -14.86 -16.70 8.64
CA TRP A 17 -14.50 -17.13 7.30
C TRP A 17 -13.04 -17.57 7.20
N LEU A 18 -12.09 -16.78 7.72
CA LEU A 18 -10.66 -17.14 7.75
C LEU A 18 -10.38 -18.45 8.50
N LYS A 19 -11.10 -18.71 9.59
CA LYS A 19 -10.95 -19.97 10.35
C LYS A 19 -11.44 -21.17 9.55
N ASP A 20 -12.60 -21.05 8.92
CA ASP A 20 -13.18 -22.15 8.15
C ASP A 20 -12.34 -22.45 6.91
N GLU A 21 -11.84 -21.41 6.24
CA GLU A 21 -10.99 -21.59 5.06
C GLU A 21 -9.62 -22.18 5.42
N ALA A 22 -9.01 -21.73 6.54
CA ALA A 22 -7.80 -22.35 7.06
C ALA A 22 -8.01 -23.83 7.40
N ARG A 23 -9.16 -24.18 8.00
CA ARG A 23 -9.52 -25.58 8.30
C ARG A 23 -9.63 -26.41 7.01
N ARG A 24 -10.29 -25.89 5.97
CA ARG A 24 -10.40 -26.56 4.66
C ARG A 24 -9.04 -26.79 4.01
N ALA A 25 -8.12 -25.84 4.16
CA ALA A 25 -6.74 -25.95 3.68
C ALA A 25 -5.85 -26.85 4.56
N GLY A 26 -6.34 -27.34 5.71
CA GLY A 26 -5.54 -28.13 6.66
C GLY A 26 -4.43 -27.33 7.34
N LEU A 27 -4.58 -26.00 7.45
CA LEU A 27 -3.58 -25.09 8.00
C LEU A 27 -4.09 -24.43 9.28
N SER A 28 -3.16 -23.89 10.08
CA SER A 28 -3.53 -22.95 11.13
C SER A 28 -4.01 -21.64 10.51
N MET A 29 -4.90 -20.92 11.20
CA MET A 29 -5.40 -19.63 10.72
C MET A 29 -4.26 -18.62 10.49
N GLU A 30 -3.22 -18.62 11.33
CA GLU A 30 -2.06 -17.74 11.16
C GLU A 30 -1.27 -18.09 9.90
N GLU A 31 -0.97 -19.37 9.69
CA GLU A 31 -0.21 -19.82 8.53
C GLU A 31 -0.98 -19.56 7.23
N PHE A 32 -2.30 -19.79 7.25
CA PHE A 32 -3.17 -19.46 6.13
C PHE A 32 -3.12 -17.97 5.77
N VAL A 33 -3.26 -17.08 6.77
CA VAL A 33 -3.16 -15.62 6.56
C VAL A 33 -1.76 -15.23 6.06
N ARG A 34 -0.70 -15.86 6.59
CA ARG A 34 0.68 -15.62 6.16
C ARG A 34 0.89 -15.94 4.68
N ARG A 35 0.28 -17.02 4.19
CA ARG A 35 0.29 -17.39 2.77
C ARG A 35 -0.48 -16.40 1.92
N LEU A 36 -1.70 -16.01 2.32
CA LEU A 36 -2.50 -15.00 1.61
C LEU A 36 -1.74 -13.68 1.45
N ILE A 37 -1.08 -13.21 2.52
CA ILE A 37 -0.27 -11.99 2.46
C ILE A 37 0.92 -12.16 1.51
N SER A 38 1.58 -13.31 1.55
CA SER A 38 2.74 -13.60 0.69
C SER A 38 2.35 -13.62 -0.79
N GLU A 39 1.27 -14.31 -1.13
CA GLU A 39 0.72 -14.38 -2.49
C GLU A 39 0.27 -12.99 -2.99
N LYS A 40 -0.37 -12.20 -2.12
CA LYS A 40 -0.75 -10.83 -2.46
C LYS A 40 0.46 -9.93 -2.67
N ARG A 41 1.52 -10.12 -1.89
CA ARG A 41 2.79 -9.38 -2.06
C ARG A 41 3.49 -9.79 -3.35
N GLU A 42 3.47 -11.05 -3.73
CA GLU A 42 4.06 -11.54 -4.97
C GLU A 42 3.33 -10.99 -6.20
N SER A 43 1.99 -11.07 -6.21
CA SER A 43 1.17 -10.43 -7.25
C SER A 43 1.32 -8.90 -7.29
N SER A 44 1.59 -8.26 -6.14
CA SER A 44 1.86 -6.82 -6.09
C SER A 44 3.29 -6.46 -6.50
N ARG A 45 4.28 -7.35 -6.32
CA ARG A 45 5.65 -7.21 -6.82
C ARG A 45 5.75 -7.31 -8.34
N ALA A 46 4.77 -7.94 -8.99
CA ALA A 46 4.63 -7.86 -10.44
C ALA A 46 4.31 -6.44 -10.94
N ARG A 47 3.93 -5.51 -10.04
CA ARG A 47 3.83 -4.08 -10.35
C ARG A 47 5.22 -3.46 -10.21
N LEU A 48 5.62 -2.67 -11.21
CA LEU A 48 6.87 -1.92 -11.21
C LEU A 48 7.04 -1.17 -9.88
N LYS A 49 8.20 -1.30 -9.24
CA LYS A 49 8.49 -0.53 -8.03
C LYS A 49 8.39 0.96 -8.35
N PRO A 50 7.99 1.82 -7.40
CA PRO A 50 7.97 3.26 -7.63
C PRO A 50 9.29 3.80 -8.18
N SER A 51 10.43 3.25 -7.74
CA SER A 51 11.76 3.60 -8.24
C SER A 51 12.02 3.12 -9.68
N GLU A 52 11.49 1.95 -10.07
CA GLU A 52 11.58 1.43 -11.44
C GLU A 52 10.68 2.23 -12.38
N THR A 53 9.48 2.57 -11.92
CA THR A 53 8.57 3.49 -12.61
C THR A 53 9.24 4.84 -12.82
N PHE A 54 9.85 5.41 -11.78
CA PHE A 54 10.56 6.68 -11.89
C PHE A 54 11.71 6.62 -12.91
N LYS A 55 12.57 5.58 -12.86
CA LYS A 55 13.63 5.37 -13.85
C LYS A 55 13.10 5.21 -15.28
N ARG A 56 11.95 4.55 -15.46
CA ARG A 56 11.33 4.38 -16.78
C ARG A 56 10.88 5.70 -17.40
N TYR A 57 10.35 6.60 -16.59
CA TYR A 57 9.83 7.90 -17.08
C TYR A 57 10.90 8.99 -17.14
N PHE A 58 11.88 8.97 -16.24
CA PHE A 58 12.89 10.03 -16.12
C PHE A 58 14.28 9.62 -16.63
N GLY A 59 14.49 8.35 -17.02
CA GLY A 59 15.76 7.85 -17.56
C GLY A 59 16.87 7.67 -16.51
N PRO A 60 18.10 7.34 -16.94
CA PRO A 60 19.29 7.29 -16.08
C PRO A 60 19.85 8.68 -15.74
N GLU A 61 19.32 9.74 -16.34
CA GLU A 61 19.72 11.11 -16.04
C GLU A 61 19.21 11.48 -14.64
N ASN A 62 20.17 11.80 -13.78
CA ASN A 62 20.03 11.91 -12.34
C ASN A 62 19.09 13.05 -11.93
N GLY A 63 17.81 12.74 -11.77
CA GLY A 63 16.88 13.55 -10.99
C GLY A 63 16.52 14.90 -11.61
N VAL A 64 15.23 15.20 -11.62
CA VAL A 64 14.81 16.60 -11.72
C VAL A 64 15.12 17.21 -10.35
N GLU A 65 16.00 18.20 -10.28
CA GLU A 65 16.12 19.01 -9.07
C GLU A 65 14.74 19.57 -8.77
N SER A 66 14.16 19.15 -7.65
CA SER A 66 13.03 19.85 -7.08
C SER A 66 13.56 21.23 -6.74
N ILE A 67 13.33 22.21 -7.63
CA ILE A 67 13.55 23.61 -7.34
C ILE A 67 12.94 23.82 -5.97
N SER A 68 13.77 24.13 -4.98
CA SER A 68 13.31 24.48 -3.65
C SER A 68 12.28 25.57 -3.85
N ARG A 69 10.99 25.22 -3.74
CA ARG A 69 9.92 26.19 -3.76
C ARG A 69 10.11 26.96 -2.47
N GLY A 70 10.87 28.05 -2.55
CA GLY A 70 10.81 29.12 -1.58
C GLY A 70 9.33 29.34 -1.27
N SER A 71 8.99 29.27 0.02
CA SER A 71 7.63 29.18 0.54
C SER A 71 6.61 29.83 -0.39
N TYR A 72 5.94 29.04 -1.24
CA TYR A 72 4.78 29.54 -1.95
C TYR A 72 3.70 29.66 -0.87
N GLY A 73 3.53 30.89 -0.38
CA GLY A 73 2.41 31.25 0.47
C GLY A 73 1.14 30.85 -0.28
N TYR A 74 0.49 29.81 0.22
CA TYR A 74 -0.83 29.42 -0.25
C TYR A 74 -1.75 30.62 -0.04
N ARG A 75 -2.12 31.33 -1.12
CA ARG A 75 -3.28 32.22 -1.10
C ARG A 75 -4.48 31.39 -1.51
N PRO A 76 -5.43 31.12 -0.59
CA PRO A 76 -6.69 30.53 -0.99
C PRO A 76 -7.36 31.43 -2.03
N VAL A 77 -7.93 30.82 -3.06
CA VAL A 77 -8.77 31.52 -4.03
C VAL A 77 -10.04 31.94 -3.30
N GLU A 78 -10.24 33.23 -3.12
CA GLU A 78 -11.53 33.77 -2.67
C GLU A 78 -12.49 33.76 -3.85
N PHE A 79 -13.53 32.94 -3.76
CA PHE A 79 -14.65 32.99 -4.68
C PHE A 79 -15.48 34.23 -4.30
N ARG A 80 -15.57 35.20 -5.21
CA ARG A 80 -16.56 36.26 -5.11
C ARG A 80 -17.90 35.67 -5.54
N ASP A 81 -18.85 35.64 -4.62
CA ASP A 81 -20.25 35.48 -4.95
C ASP A 81 -20.68 36.74 -5.72
N GLU A 82 -20.90 36.60 -7.03
CA GLU A 82 -21.59 37.61 -7.83
C GLU A 82 -23.10 37.44 -7.59
N GLU A 83 -23.70 38.46 -6.97
CA GLU A 83 -25.15 38.69 -6.93
C GLU A 83 -25.60 39.49 -8.17
#